data_AF-A0A950X6G8-F1
#
_entry.id   AF-A0A950X6G8-F1
#
_cell.length_a   1.000
_cell.length_b   1.000
_cell.length_c   1.000
_cell.angle_alpha   90.00
_cell.angle_beta   90.00
_cell.angle_gamma   90.00
#
_symmetry.space_group_name_H-M   'P 1'
#
loop_
_entity.id
_entity.type
_entity.pdbx_description
1 polymer ?
#
loop_
_entity_poly.entity_id
_entity_poly.type
_entity_poly.pdbx_seq_one_letter_code
_entity_poly.pdbx_strand_id
1 'polypeptide(L)'
;MQRSLGVLSLLILLPLALPASEFDWLVREFSRESGARQTHIPLFGLVRFAVAASHPAGTSELRLAIFEHANLEPRRFGELTDALTDRNWKPMVRVRSRNGESTNIYAQTDGKNLRLLITSLDRDDATFVQVRVRPEQLMKLVDDHTASR
;
A
#
# COMPACT_ATOMS: atom_id res chain seq x y z
N MET A 1 -18.81 -48.10 -37.19
CA MET A 1 -17.64 -47.19 -37.35
C MET A 1 -18.24 -45.81 -37.59
N GLN A 2 -17.99 -44.72 -36.85
CA GLN A 2 -16.89 -44.31 -35.99
C GLN A 2 -17.42 -43.68 -34.70
N ARG A 3 -16.70 -43.93 -33.59
CA ARG A 3 -16.85 -43.24 -32.31
C ARG A 3 -16.03 -41.95 -32.39
N SER A 4 -16.62 -40.78 -32.20
CA SER A 4 -15.86 -39.54 -31.98
C SER A 4 -15.98 -39.12 -30.52
N LEU A 5 -14.93 -39.51 -29.78
CA LEU A 5 -14.52 -39.00 -28.48
C LEU A 5 -13.98 -37.57 -28.61
N GLY A 6 -14.18 -36.75 -27.57
CA GLY A 6 -13.38 -35.54 -27.27
C GLY A 6 -13.81 -34.29 -28.05
N VAL A 7 -13.93 -33.11 -27.44
CA VAL A 7 -13.00 -32.51 -26.47
C VAL A 7 -13.79 -31.69 -25.45
N LEU A 8 -13.69 -32.05 -24.18
CA LEU A 8 -14.13 -31.23 -23.05
C LEU A 8 -13.00 -30.22 -22.76
N SER A 9 -13.13 -28.98 -23.22
CA SER A 9 -12.17 -27.91 -22.92
C SER A 9 -12.35 -27.46 -21.47
N LEU A 10 -11.59 -28.07 -20.56
CA LEU A 10 -11.48 -27.63 -19.18
C LEU A 10 -10.54 -26.42 -19.12
N LEU A 11 -11.09 -25.20 -19.10
CA LEU A 11 -10.37 -23.98 -18.77
C LEU A 11 -9.93 -24.06 -17.30
N ILE A 12 -8.73 -24.58 -17.07
CA ILE A 12 -8.08 -24.54 -15.76
C ILE A 12 -7.74 -23.08 -15.46
N LEU A 13 -8.54 -22.41 -14.64
CA LEU A 13 -8.16 -21.19 -13.92
C LEU A 13 -7.07 -21.58 -12.92
N LEU A 14 -5.82 -21.70 -13.37
CA LEU A 14 -4.69 -21.67 -12.46
C LEU A 14 -4.70 -20.28 -11.83
N PRO A 15 -4.85 -20.12 -10.50
CA PRO A 15 -4.64 -18.82 -9.88
C PRO A 15 -3.19 -18.46 -10.14
N LEU A 16 -2.96 -17.53 -11.07
CA LEU A 16 -1.64 -16.98 -11.32
C LEU A 16 -1.23 -16.31 -10.01
N ALA A 17 -0.38 -16.99 -9.22
CA ALA A 17 0.20 -16.44 -8.01
C ALA A 17 1.16 -15.32 -8.44
N LEU A 18 0.59 -14.16 -8.72
CA LEU A 18 1.36 -12.95 -8.94
C LEU A 18 2.19 -12.71 -7.68
N PRO A 19 3.48 -12.37 -7.82
CA PRO A 19 4.32 -12.08 -6.66
C PRO A 19 3.60 -11.02 -5.82
N ALA A 20 3.40 -11.32 -4.54
CA ALA A 20 2.77 -10.40 -3.64
C ALA A 20 3.59 -9.11 -3.61
N SER A 21 2.92 -7.98 -3.88
CA SER A 21 3.58 -6.68 -3.85
C SER A 21 4.17 -6.38 -2.47
N GLU A 22 5.09 -5.41 -2.41
CA GLU A 22 5.73 -4.97 -1.17
C GLU A 22 4.70 -4.48 -0.14
N PHE A 23 3.63 -3.83 -0.59
CA PHE A 23 2.51 -3.44 0.27
C PHE A 23 1.75 -4.66 0.82
N ASP A 24 1.46 -5.67 -0.01
CA ASP A 24 0.80 -6.89 0.48
C ASP A 24 1.69 -7.64 1.46
N TRP A 25 3.00 -7.63 1.24
CA TRP A 25 3.96 -8.17 2.20
C TRP A 25 3.91 -7.41 3.53
N LEU A 26 3.97 -6.08 3.51
CA LEU A 26 3.88 -5.25 4.71
C LEU A 26 2.58 -5.50 5.49
N VAL A 27 1.43 -5.51 4.81
CA VAL A 27 0.11 -5.77 5.42
C VAL A 27 0.07 -7.15 6.07
N ARG A 28 0.54 -8.19 5.38
CA ARG A 28 0.58 -9.56 5.93
C ARG A 28 1.55 -9.69 7.10
N GLU A 29 2.71 -9.07 7.00
CA GLU A 29 3.74 -9.11 8.03
C GLU A 29 3.25 -8.40 9.29
N PHE A 30 2.69 -7.20 9.14
CA PHE A 30 2.08 -6.45 10.23
C PHE A 30 0.95 -7.23 10.90
N SER A 31 0.03 -7.81 10.11
CA SER A 31 -1.06 -8.63 10.64
C SER A 31 -0.55 -9.83 11.44
N ARG A 32 0.53 -10.46 10.97
CA ARG A 32 1.14 -11.60 11.67
C ARG A 32 1.80 -11.19 12.99
N GLU A 33 2.52 -10.07 13.01
CA GLU A 33 3.24 -9.62 14.20
C GLU A 33 2.33 -8.99 15.26
N SER A 34 1.32 -8.22 14.83
CA SER A 34 0.37 -7.56 15.74
C SER A 34 -0.80 -8.46 16.17
N GLY A 35 -1.08 -9.52 15.42
CA GLY A 35 -2.30 -10.33 15.56
C GLY A 35 -3.58 -9.64 15.08
N ALA A 36 -3.51 -8.37 14.68
CA ALA A 36 -4.66 -7.63 14.18
C ALA A 36 -5.01 -8.05 12.74
N ARG A 37 -6.30 -7.97 12.41
CA ARG A 37 -6.80 -8.21 11.07
C ARG A 37 -7.01 -6.90 10.36
N GLN A 38 -6.75 -6.88 9.05
CA GLN A 38 -7.06 -5.73 8.23
C GLN A 38 -8.58 -5.46 8.24
N THR A 39 -8.97 -4.23 8.58
CA THR A 39 -10.35 -3.75 8.52
C THR A 39 -10.84 -3.79 7.08
N HIS A 40 -11.98 -4.43 6.87
CA HIS A 40 -12.61 -4.50 5.56
C HIS A 40 -13.32 -3.18 5.25
N ILE A 41 -12.96 -2.54 4.13
CA ILE A 41 -13.59 -1.32 3.64
C ILE A 41 -14.52 -1.68 2.48
N PRO A 42 -15.85 -1.59 2.65
CA PRO A 42 -16.80 -1.88 1.59
C PRO A 42 -16.53 -1.04 0.35
N LEU A 43 -16.67 -1.64 -0.83
CA LEU A 43 -16.51 -0.97 -2.14
C LEU A 43 -15.13 -0.35 -2.42
N PHE A 44 -14.10 -0.59 -1.59
CA PHE A 44 -12.77 -0.03 -1.83
C PHE A 44 -12.16 -0.48 -3.16
N GLY A 45 -12.51 -1.68 -3.65
CA GLY A 45 -12.14 -2.13 -4.98
C GLY A 45 -12.63 -1.20 -6.11
N LEU A 46 -13.83 -0.63 -5.97
CA LEU A 46 -14.37 0.34 -6.93
C LEU A 46 -13.62 1.67 -6.88
N VAL A 47 -13.23 2.12 -5.68
CA VAL A 47 -12.39 3.32 -5.52
C VAL A 47 -11.06 3.12 -6.24
N ARG A 48 -10.39 1.98 -6.02
CA ARG A 48 -9.13 1.64 -6.70
C ARG A 48 -9.28 1.63 -8.21
N PHE A 49 -10.37 1.07 -8.72
CA PHE A 49 -10.68 1.06 -10.14
C PHE A 49 -10.89 2.47 -10.69
N ALA A 50 -11.68 3.31 -10.02
CA ALA A 50 -11.92 4.69 -10.44
C ALA A 50 -10.63 5.52 -10.46
N VAL A 51 -9.75 5.35 -9.46
CA VAL A 51 -8.42 5.98 -9.43
C VAL A 51 -7.58 5.54 -10.62
N ALA A 52 -7.49 4.23 -10.87
CA ALA A 52 -6.72 3.68 -11.99
C ALA A 52 -7.27 4.10 -13.37
N ALA A 53 -8.58 4.33 -13.50
CA ALA A 53 -9.18 4.75 -14.76
C ALA A 53 -9.03 6.27 -15.00
N SER A 54 -9.41 7.08 -14.01
CA SER A 54 -9.51 8.55 -14.17
C SER A 54 -8.22 9.31 -13.85
N HIS A 55 -7.27 8.68 -13.17
CA HIS A 55 -6.00 9.27 -12.77
C HIS A 55 -6.14 10.62 -12.03
N PRO A 56 -6.96 10.71 -10.96
CA PRO A 56 -7.23 11.97 -10.29
C PRO A 56 -5.94 12.58 -9.74
N ALA A 57 -5.69 13.86 -10.03
CA ALA A 57 -4.44 14.55 -9.71
C ALA A 57 -3.17 13.78 -10.15
N GLY A 58 -3.25 12.99 -11.22
CA GLY A 58 -2.15 12.15 -11.70
C GLY A 58 -1.89 10.88 -10.88
N THR A 59 -2.80 10.49 -9.98
CA THR A 59 -2.69 9.28 -9.16
C THR A 59 -3.15 8.06 -9.95
N SER A 60 -2.26 7.10 -10.21
CA SER A 60 -2.58 5.86 -10.96
C SER A 60 -2.80 4.63 -10.08
N GLU A 61 -2.42 4.70 -8.80
CA GLU A 61 -2.62 3.62 -7.84
C GLU A 61 -2.95 4.21 -6.47
N LEU A 62 -3.93 3.61 -5.79
CA LEU A 62 -4.26 3.88 -4.39
C LEU A 62 -4.45 2.54 -3.68
N ARG A 63 -3.86 2.41 -2.49
CA ARG A 63 -4.03 1.28 -1.60
C ARG A 63 -4.13 1.76 -0.17
N LEU A 64 -4.97 1.09 0.59
CA LEU A 64 -5.27 1.41 1.97
C LEU A 64 -5.40 0.11 2.74
N ALA A 65 -4.73 0.04 3.88
CA ALA A 65 -4.95 -0.97 4.89
C ALA A 65 -5.07 -0.26 6.23
N ILE A 66 -6.16 -0.54 6.92
CA ILE A 66 -6.42 -0.05 8.28
C ILE A 66 -6.46 -1.28 9.16
N PHE A 67 -5.90 -1.17 10.36
CA PHE A 67 -5.92 -2.19 11.39
C PHE A 67 -6.41 -1.55 12.66
N GLU A 68 -7.47 -2.12 13.22
CA GLU A 68 -7.98 -1.79 14.55
C GLU A 68 -7.42 -2.79 15.56
N HIS A 69 -7.24 -2.34 16.80
CA HIS A 69 -6.69 -3.15 17.89
C HIS A 69 -5.32 -3.77 17.55
N ALA A 70 -4.51 -2.98 16.85
CA ALA A 70 -3.14 -3.29 16.47
C ALA A 70 -2.19 -3.16 17.67
N ASN A 71 -2.07 -4.24 18.45
CA ASN A 71 -1.10 -4.29 19.53
C ASN A 71 0.29 -4.65 18.99
N LEU A 72 1.06 -3.63 18.60
CA LEU A 72 2.45 -3.79 18.18
C LEU A 72 3.36 -2.78 18.90
N GLU A 73 4.48 -3.25 19.45
CA GLU A 73 5.44 -2.34 20.08
C GLU A 73 5.98 -1.31 19.05
N PRO A 74 6.10 -0.02 19.40
CA PRO A 74 6.58 1.01 18.48
C PRO A 74 7.97 0.73 17.89
N ARG A 75 8.86 0.12 18.67
CA ARG A 75 10.18 -0.33 18.19
C ARG A 75 10.03 -1.39 17.09
N ARG A 76 9.15 -2.37 17.31
CA ARG A 76 8.90 -3.45 16.36
C ARG A 76 8.27 -2.95 15.08
N PHE A 77 7.34 -2.00 15.19
CA PHE A 77 6.80 -1.28 14.04
C PHE A 77 7.88 -0.54 13.23
N GLY A 78 8.81 0.11 13.93
CA GLY A 78 9.99 0.72 13.31
C GLY A 78 10.79 -0.31 12.51
N GLU A 79 11.16 -1.44 13.11
CA GLU A 79 11.91 -2.51 12.45
C GLU A 79 11.18 -3.06 11.21
N LEU A 80 9.88 -3.31 11.34
CA LEU A 80 9.04 -3.81 10.26
C LEU A 80 9.01 -2.84 9.07
N THR A 81 8.80 -1.55 9.35
CA THR A 81 8.76 -0.52 8.29
C THR A 81 10.15 -0.24 7.72
N ASP A 82 11.22 -0.39 8.50
CA ASP A 82 12.58 -0.19 8.02
C ASP A 82 13.06 -1.31 7.08
N ALA A 83 12.49 -2.51 7.17
CA ALA A 83 12.70 -3.59 6.18
C ALA A 83 12.19 -3.24 4.76
N LEU A 84 11.45 -2.14 4.59
CA LEU A 84 11.13 -1.59 3.27
C LEU A 84 12.37 -0.97 2.60
N THR A 85 13.34 -0.49 3.39
CA THR A 85 14.56 0.14 2.89
C THR A 85 15.37 -0.84 2.03
N ASP A 86 15.41 -2.10 2.45
CA ASP A 86 16.06 -3.20 1.73
C ASP A 86 15.40 -3.48 0.36
N ARG A 87 14.19 -2.96 0.15
CA ARG A 87 13.39 -3.09 -1.07
C ARG A 87 13.39 -1.82 -1.91
N ASN A 88 14.45 -1.01 -1.80
CA ASN A 88 14.66 0.23 -2.55
C ASN A 88 13.62 1.34 -2.26
N TRP A 89 13.00 1.32 -1.08
CA TRP A 89 12.24 2.45 -0.56
C TRP A 89 13.16 3.38 0.23
N LYS A 90 13.04 4.69 -0.01
CA LYS A 90 13.84 5.70 0.69
C LYS A 90 12.98 6.39 1.74
N PRO A 91 13.40 6.44 3.02
CA PRO A 91 12.67 7.18 4.05
C PRO A 91 12.77 8.68 3.78
N MET A 92 11.62 9.35 3.71
CA MET A 92 11.50 10.81 3.52
C MET A 92 11.16 11.51 4.83
N VAL A 93 10.20 10.95 5.59
CA VAL A 93 9.76 11.49 6.87
C VAL A 93 9.70 10.34 7.87
N ARG A 94 10.19 10.58 9.09
CA ARG A 94 10.04 9.66 10.22
C ARG A 94 9.76 10.48 11.47
N VAL A 95 8.57 10.31 12.03
CA VAL A 95 8.13 10.96 13.26
C VAL A 95 7.86 9.86 14.28
N ARG A 96 8.38 10.05 15.49
CA ARG A 96 8.15 9.16 16.64
C ARG A 96 7.83 10.02 17.84
N SER A 97 6.74 9.70 18.51
CA SER A 97 6.32 10.34 19.75
C SER A 97 6.80 9.55 20.97
N ARG A 98 6.88 10.21 22.12
CA ARG A 98 7.18 9.56 23.41
C ARG A 98 6.08 8.59 23.85
N ASN A 99 4.84 8.80 23.39
CA ASN A 99 3.70 7.95 23.74
C ASN A 99 3.58 6.68 22.87
N GLY A 100 4.52 6.45 21.96
CA GLY A 100 4.53 5.28 21.09
C GLY A 100 3.95 5.51 19.69
N GLU A 101 3.33 6.66 19.43
CA GLU A 101 2.86 7.00 18.08
C GLU A 101 4.04 7.13 17.12
N SER A 102 3.88 6.60 15.90
CA SER A 102 4.91 6.64 14.87
C SER A 102 4.27 6.89 13.51
N THR A 103 4.85 7.78 12.71
CA THR A 103 4.47 7.97 11.30
C THR A 103 5.71 8.00 10.44
N ASN A 104 5.75 7.16 9.42
CA ASN A 104 6.84 7.08 8.45
C ASN A 104 6.29 7.31 7.04
N ILE A 105 7.02 8.07 6.24
CA ILE A 105 6.75 8.27 4.82
C ILE A 105 7.98 7.81 4.05
N TYR A 106 7.77 6.88 3.13
CA TYR A 106 8.77 6.36 2.22
C TYR A 106 8.43 6.74 0.79
N ALA A 107 9.45 6.90 -0.03
CA ALA A 107 9.32 7.17 -1.45
C ALA A 107 10.16 6.19 -2.27
N GLN A 108 9.67 5.83 -3.44
CA GLN A 108 10.37 4.98 -4.39
C GLN A 108 10.07 5.43 -5.82
N THR A 109 11.10 5.58 -6.63
CA THR A 109 10.94 5.85 -8.06
C THR A 109 10.39 4.62 -8.77
N ASP A 110 9.36 4.80 -9.60
CA ASP A 110 8.72 3.75 -10.39
C ASP A 110 8.52 4.24 -11.84
N GLY A 111 9.56 4.06 -12.64
CA GLY A 111 9.66 4.62 -13.99
C GLY A 111 9.58 6.14 -13.97
N LYS A 112 8.53 6.70 -14.60
CA LYS A 112 8.23 8.14 -14.60
C LYS A 112 7.35 8.59 -13.43
N ASN A 113 6.94 7.65 -12.57
CA ASN A 113 6.08 7.93 -11.44
C ASN A 113 6.87 7.86 -10.12
N LEU A 114 6.27 8.44 -9.08
CA LEU A 114 6.71 8.28 -7.70
C LEU A 114 5.71 7.40 -6.96
N ARG A 115 6.19 6.35 -6.30
CA ARG A 115 5.41 5.64 -5.28
C ARG A 115 5.71 6.24 -3.93
N LEU A 116 4.65 6.55 -3.18
CA LEU A 116 4.72 6.98 -1.79
C LEU A 116 4.04 5.93 -0.93
N LEU A 117 4.64 5.64 0.22
CA LEU A 117 4.08 4.75 1.23
C LEU A 117 4.11 5.47 2.57
N ILE A 118 2.93 5.67 3.13
CA ILE A 118 2.73 6.30 4.42
C ILE A 118 2.30 5.20 5.38
N THR A 119 3.00 5.06 6.49
CA THR A 119 2.65 4.15 7.55
C THR A 119 2.50 4.92 8.85
N SER A 120 1.40 4.68 9.56
CA SER A 120 1.20 5.21 10.90
C SER A 120 0.84 4.09 11.86
N LEU A 121 1.32 4.23 13.09
CA LEU A 121 0.93 3.46 14.25
C LEU A 121 0.53 4.47 15.33
N ASP A 122 -0.68 4.36 15.80
CA ASP A 122 -1.18 5.00 17.03
C ASP A 122 -1.25 3.93 18.15
N ARG A 123 -1.77 4.28 19.31
CA ARG A 123 -1.85 3.40 20.48
C ARG A 123 -2.56 2.08 20.18
N ASP A 124 -3.66 2.14 19.45
CA ASP A 124 -4.52 0.98 19.19
C ASP A 124 -4.72 0.69 17.70
N ASP A 125 -4.29 1.57 16.80
CA ASP A 125 -4.60 1.48 15.37
C ASP A 125 -3.35 1.63 14.51
N ALA A 126 -3.37 1.03 13.32
CA ALA A 126 -2.36 1.26 12.30
C ALA A 126 -2.99 1.50 10.93
N THR A 127 -2.38 2.39 10.15
CA THR A 127 -2.83 2.72 8.81
C THR A 127 -1.67 2.74 7.82
N PHE A 128 -1.82 2.00 6.72
CA PHE A 128 -0.88 2.00 5.59
C PHE A 128 -1.56 2.53 4.34
N VAL A 129 -0.95 3.53 3.73
CA VAL A 129 -1.41 4.12 2.47
C VAL A 129 -0.29 4.04 1.45
N GLN A 130 -0.57 3.44 0.30
CA GLN A 130 0.33 3.51 -0.86
C GLN A 130 -0.36 4.26 -1.99
N VAL A 131 0.36 5.20 -2.58
CA VAL A 131 -0.08 5.91 -3.78
C VAL A 131 1.01 5.90 -4.84
N ARG A 132 0.62 5.78 -6.11
CA ARG A 132 1.50 6.06 -7.25
C ARG A 132 1.05 7.33 -7.93
N VAL A 133 1.89 8.35 -7.95
CA VAL A 133 1.58 9.68 -8.46
C VAL A 133 2.60 10.13 -9.51
N ARG A 134 2.18 11.05 -10.38
CA ARG A 134 3.11 11.76 -11.27
C ARG A 134 3.85 12.85 -10.48
N PRO A 135 5.19 12.86 -10.47
CA PRO A 135 5.97 13.84 -9.72
C PRO A 135 5.58 15.29 -10.03
N GLU A 136 5.25 15.59 -11.29
CA GLU A 136 4.91 16.94 -11.73
C GLU A 136 3.60 17.43 -11.12
N GLN A 137 2.63 16.54 -10.88
CA GLN A 137 1.36 16.90 -10.23
C GLN A 137 1.54 17.09 -8.73
N LEU A 138 2.41 16.28 -8.11
CA LEU A 138 2.77 16.45 -6.71
C LEU A 138 3.49 17.79 -6.47
N MET A 139 4.43 18.18 -7.34
CA MET A 139 5.12 19.47 -7.24
C MET A 139 4.16 20.64 -7.40
N LYS A 140 3.27 20.60 -8.40
CA LYS A 140 2.21 21.63 -8.55
C LYS A 140 1.37 21.80 -7.29
N LEU A 141 0.96 20.69 -6.67
CA LEU A 141 0.20 20.73 -5.43
C LEU A 141 0.96 21.43 -4.29
N VAL A 142 2.27 21.18 -4.17
CA VAL A 142 3.13 21.81 -3.17
C VAL A 142 3.30 23.31 -3.45
N ASP A 143 3.50 23.69 -4.71
CA ASP A 143 3.66 25.08 -5.14
C ASP A 143 2.38 25.89 -4.85
N ASP A 144 1.21 25.35 -5.19
CA ASP A 144 -0.08 25.98 -4.95
C ASP A 144 -0.31 26.28 -3.44
N HIS A 145 0.07 25.35 -2.57
CA HIS A 145 -0.08 25.53 -1.11
C HIS A 145 0.95 26.49 -0.53
N THR A 146 2.15 26.58 -1.11
CA THR A 146 3.19 27.50 -0.66
C THR A 146 2.89 28.94 -1.08
N ALA A 147 2.26 29.13 -2.25
CA ALA A 147 1.83 30.45 -2.73
C ALA A 147 0.57 31.00 -2.02
N SER A 148 -0.19 30.14 -1.33
CA SER A 148 -1.42 30.52 -0.62
C SER A 148 -1.21 31.01 0.83
N ARG A 149 0.04 31.11 1.29
CA ARG A 149 0.45 31.65 2.59
C ARG A 149 1.12 33.00 2.43
#